data_AF-A0A0C9RP96-F1
#
_entry.id   AF-A0A0C9RP96-F1
#
_cell.length_a   1.000
_cell.length_b   1.000
_cell.length_c   1.000
_cell.angle_alpha   90.00
_cell.angle_beta   90.00
_cell.angle_gamma   90.00
#
_symmetry.space_group_name_H-M   'P 1'
#
loop_
_entity.id
_entity.type
_entity.pdbx_description
1 polymer ?
#
loop_
_entity_poly.entity_id
_entity_poly.type
_entity_poly.pdbx_seq_one_letter_code
_entity_poly.pdbx_strand_id
1 'polypeptide(L)'
;LQDRLLVRPVMDQGVKKVNVYFPAIDDKKNGDVWYSVDTFKKYTNVGYESISVESDTIPVFQRGGTIIPKKERIRRAATLMKNDPYTLVICVNRAGKAEGTLYVDDEKSYDYRNGVYNYIKFTFENNKLDVNPIGKLNYKTPAWIERVVIAGLERVPKSATLIIDGISQQLDILPHGEAIAIRKPGVSVQQIYNIRLNY
;
A
#
# COMPACT_ATOMS: atom_id res chain seq x y z
N LEU A 1 7.76 -8.88 -1.29
CA LEU A 1 9.19 -8.65 -0.95
C LEU A 1 9.99 -8.50 -2.23
N GLN A 2 10.04 -9.51 -3.09
CA GLN A 2 10.50 -9.31 -4.47
C GLN A 2 9.56 -8.32 -5.19
N ASP A 3 10.14 -7.22 -5.69
CA ASP A 3 9.58 -6.09 -6.45
C ASP A 3 8.86 -4.92 -5.74
N ARG A 4 8.47 -5.03 -4.45
CA ARG A 4 7.74 -3.94 -3.73
C ARG A 4 8.39 -3.40 -2.47
N LEU A 5 9.19 -4.21 -1.78
CA LEU A 5 9.79 -3.84 -0.50
C LEU A 5 11.28 -4.09 -0.54
N LEU A 6 12.06 -3.09 -0.16
CA LEU A 6 13.49 -3.20 0.12
C LEU A 6 13.68 -3.18 1.62
N VAL A 7 14.38 -4.19 2.15
CA VAL A 7 14.66 -4.32 3.58
C VAL A 7 16.17 -4.34 3.78
N ARG A 8 16.67 -3.47 4.66
CA ARG A 8 18.07 -3.46 5.07
C ARG A 8 18.15 -3.57 6.60
N PRO A 9 18.15 -4.80 7.15
CA PRO A 9 18.27 -4.99 8.59
C PRO A 9 19.59 -4.41 9.12
N VAL A 10 19.57 -3.91 10.34
CA VAL A 10 20.78 -3.49 11.08
C VAL A 10 21.42 -4.74 11.67
N MET A 11 22.64 -5.05 11.25
CA MET A 11 23.33 -6.30 11.61
C MET A 11 24.59 -6.08 12.44
N ASP A 12 24.97 -4.83 12.66
CA ASP A 12 26.19 -4.43 13.35
C ASP A 12 25.84 -3.78 14.69
N GLN A 13 26.56 -4.13 15.74
CA GLN A 13 26.29 -3.63 17.09
C GLN A 13 26.58 -2.12 17.20
N GLY A 14 25.66 -1.38 17.82
CA GLY A 14 25.86 0.02 18.22
C GLY A 14 25.87 1.04 17.08
N VAL A 15 25.62 0.62 15.83
CA VAL A 15 25.60 1.54 14.69
C VAL A 15 24.39 2.47 14.77
N LYS A 16 24.61 3.74 14.41
CA LYS A 16 23.56 4.78 14.33
C LYS A 16 23.15 5.11 12.91
N LYS A 17 23.84 4.53 11.92
CA LYS A 17 23.58 4.70 10.50
C LYS A 17 23.85 3.39 9.76
N VAL A 18 23.08 3.12 8.73
CA VAL A 18 23.34 2.05 7.77
C VAL A 18 23.30 2.58 6.35
N ASN A 19 24.16 2.05 5.48
CA ASN A 19 24.13 2.37 4.06
C ASN A 19 23.12 1.46 3.36
N VAL A 20 22.10 2.08 2.76
CA VAL A 20 21.05 1.43 1.97
C VAL A 20 21.32 1.70 0.50
N TYR A 21 21.41 0.66 -0.31
CA TYR A 21 21.57 0.81 -1.76
C TYR A 21 20.20 0.84 -2.44
N PHE A 22 19.85 1.96 -3.06
CA PHE A 22 18.67 2.08 -3.91
C PHE A 22 19.03 1.76 -5.37
N PRO A 23 18.43 0.72 -5.97
CA PRO A 23 18.87 0.19 -7.26
C PRO A 23 18.50 1.11 -8.44
N ALA A 24 19.35 1.07 -9.47
CA ALA A 24 19.00 1.54 -10.81
C ALA A 24 18.06 0.53 -11.49
N ILE A 25 17.17 1.03 -12.35
CA ILE A 25 16.25 0.23 -13.18
C ILE A 25 16.88 -0.07 -14.54
N ASP A 26 17.77 0.81 -15.03
CA ASP A 26 18.40 0.70 -16.34
C ASP A 26 19.88 1.14 -16.33
N ASP A 27 20.58 0.83 -17.44
CA ASP A 27 21.96 1.26 -17.69
C ASP A 27 22.11 2.79 -17.78
N LYS A 28 20.99 3.53 -17.81
CA LYS A 28 20.94 5.00 -17.83
C LYS A 28 20.93 5.61 -16.44
N LYS A 29 21.15 4.81 -15.38
CA LYS A 29 21.19 5.23 -13.97
C LYS A 29 19.88 5.85 -13.47
N ASN A 30 18.75 5.55 -14.11
CA ASN A 30 17.45 5.94 -13.57
C ASN A 30 17.06 4.98 -12.45
N GLY A 31 16.64 5.53 -11.31
CA GLY A 31 16.16 4.75 -10.17
C GLY A 31 14.66 4.88 -9.98
N ASP A 32 14.10 3.87 -9.34
CA ASP A 32 12.76 3.98 -8.77
C ASP A 32 12.71 5.04 -7.68
N VAL A 33 11.49 5.41 -7.33
CA VAL A 33 11.25 6.16 -6.11
C VAL A 33 11.09 5.15 -4.99
N TRP A 34 11.68 5.41 -3.83
CA TRP A 34 11.53 4.59 -2.63
C TRP A 34 10.96 5.43 -1.50
N TYR A 35 10.13 4.83 -0.65
CA TYR A 35 9.44 5.50 0.45
C TYR A 35 9.72 4.74 1.74
N SER A 36 10.20 5.42 2.78
CA SER A 36 10.25 4.81 4.13
C SER A 36 8.86 4.34 4.54
N VAL A 37 8.72 3.11 5.04
CA VAL A 37 7.40 2.58 5.44
C VAL A 37 6.83 3.24 6.69
N ASP A 38 7.70 3.79 7.54
CA ASP A 38 7.31 4.38 8.82
C ASP A 38 6.92 5.86 8.67
N THR A 39 7.69 6.60 7.87
CA THR A 39 7.53 8.06 7.75
C THR A 39 6.98 8.53 6.41
N PHE A 40 6.97 7.65 5.41
CA PHE A 40 6.69 7.98 4.00
C PHE A 40 7.68 8.94 3.35
N LYS A 41 8.85 9.16 3.99
CA LYS A 41 9.94 9.95 3.41
C LYS A 41 10.36 9.38 2.06
N LYS A 42 10.42 10.25 1.05
CA LYS A 42 10.75 9.92 -0.33
C LYS A 42 12.26 9.94 -0.59
N TYR A 43 12.75 8.92 -1.29
CA TYR A 43 14.13 8.74 -1.74
C TYR A 43 14.13 8.55 -3.25
N THR A 44 14.90 9.36 -3.98
CA THR A 44 14.93 9.38 -5.45
C THR A 44 16.31 9.13 -6.04
N ASN A 45 17.34 9.12 -5.19
CA ASN A 45 18.72 8.92 -5.61
C ASN A 45 18.99 7.43 -5.86
N VAL A 46 19.76 7.16 -6.90
CA VAL A 46 20.33 5.83 -7.16
C VAL A 46 21.64 5.71 -6.41
N GLY A 47 21.89 4.54 -5.84
CA GLY A 47 23.12 4.26 -5.11
C GLY A 47 22.91 4.24 -3.61
N TYR A 48 24.00 4.44 -2.87
CA TYR A 48 23.99 4.36 -1.42
C TYR A 48 23.45 5.64 -0.79
N GLU A 49 22.52 5.47 0.13
CA GLU A 49 22.03 6.50 1.03
C GLU A 49 22.34 6.09 2.48
N SER A 50 22.80 7.05 3.27
CA SER A 50 23.10 6.83 4.69
C SER A 50 21.83 7.09 5.52
N ILE A 51 21.23 6.03 6.05
CA ILE A 51 19.98 6.09 6.80
C ILE A 51 20.26 6.01 8.30
N SER A 52 19.77 6.98 9.06
CA SER A 52 19.84 6.96 10.53
C SER A 52 18.98 5.83 11.10
N VAL A 53 19.49 5.14 12.11
CA VAL A 53 18.79 4.04 12.79
C VAL A 53 18.95 4.15 14.30
N GLU A 54 17.88 3.84 15.02
CA GLU A 54 17.89 3.60 16.46
C GLU A 54 17.78 2.09 16.74
N SER A 55 17.82 1.71 18.02
CA SER A 55 17.83 0.31 18.44
C SER A 55 16.61 -0.50 18.02
N ASP A 56 15.48 0.17 17.74
CA ASP A 56 14.22 -0.42 17.32
C ASP A 56 13.90 -0.19 15.83
N THR A 57 14.80 0.47 15.10
CA THR A 57 14.57 0.81 13.70
C THR A 57 14.88 -0.38 12.78
N ILE A 58 13.92 -0.74 11.94
CA ILE A 58 14.12 -1.69 10.83
C ILE A 58 13.97 -0.91 9.52
N PRO A 59 15.07 -0.57 8.82
CA PRO A 59 14.98 0.12 7.54
C PRO A 59 14.23 -0.71 6.49
N VAL A 60 13.00 -0.30 6.21
CA VAL A 60 12.15 -0.87 5.18
C VAL A 60 11.63 0.24 4.28
N PHE A 61 11.69 -0.01 2.97
CA PHE A 61 11.29 0.95 1.96
C PHE A 61 10.31 0.32 0.99
N GLN A 62 9.18 0.98 0.75
CA GLN A 62 8.24 0.62 -0.29
C GLN A 62 8.63 1.29 -1.60
N ARG A 63 8.67 0.49 -2.68
CA ARG A 63 8.92 0.97 -4.04
C ARG A 63 7.72 1.80 -4.51
N GLY A 64 7.98 2.95 -5.12
CA GLY A 64 6.98 3.72 -5.84
C GLY A 64 6.41 2.91 -7.00
N GLY A 65 5.13 3.15 -7.32
CA GLY A 65 4.42 2.32 -8.30
C GLY A 65 3.67 1.15 -7.67
N THR A 66 3.66 1.03 -6.34
CA THR A 66 3.09 -0.15 -5.67
C THR A 66 1.97 0.21 -4.68
N ILE A 67 1.00 -0.68 -4.60
CA ILE A 67 -0.08 -0.67 -3.61
C ILE A 67 0.07 -1.92 -2.73
N ILE A 68 0.26 -1.73 -1.43
CA ILE A 68 0.39 -2.82 -0.45
C ILE A 68 -0.83 -2.82 0.46
N PRO A 69 -1.68 -3.86 0.41
CA PRO A 69 -2.70 -4.08 1.42
C PRO A 69 -2.06 -4.64 2.70
N LYS A 70 -2.41 -4.07 3.86
CA LYS A 70 -1.97 -4.58 5.16
C LYS A 70 -3.10 -4.53 6.18
N LYS A 71 -3.08 -5.43 7.16
CA LYS A 71 -3.97 -5.41 8.32
C LYS A 71 -3.24 -4.73 9.46
N GLU A 72 -3.71 -3.57 9.89
CA GLU A 72 -3.05 -2.80 10.94
C GLU A 72 -3.57 -3.11 12.35
N ARG A 73 -4.67 -3.85 12.47
CA ARG A 73 -5.18 -4.33 13.75
C ARG A 73 -4.38 -5.56 14.19
N ILE A 74 -3.21 -5.33 14.77
CA ILE A 74 -2.34 -6.42 15.23
C ILE A 74 -3.05 -7.23 16.32
N ARG A 75 -3.08 -8.55 16.16
CA ARG A 75 -3.65 -9.50 17.13
C ARG A 75 -2.63 -10.54 17.54
N ARG A 76 -3.02 -11.39 18.49
CA ARG A 76 -2.17 -12.45 19.06
C ARG A 76 -1.82 -13.59 18.09
N ALA A 77 -2.58 -13.75 17.00
CA ALA A 77 -2.37 -14.78 15.99
C ALA A 77 -2.99 -14.34 14.65
N ALA A 78 -2.42 -14.82 13.53
CA ALA A 78 -2.92 -14.52 12.18
C ALA A 78 -4.39 -14.94 11.98
N THR A 79 -4.78 -16.09 12.54
CA THR A 79 -6.17 -16.59 12.48
C THR A 79 -7.19 -15.63 13.07
N LEU A 80 -6.79 -14.86 14.09
CA LEU A 80 -7.65 -13.83 14.68
C LEU A 80 -7.77 -12.59 13.79
N MET A 81 -6.79 -12.36 12.91
CA MET A 81 -6.76 -11.24 11.97
C MET A 81 -7.48 -11.57 10.66
N LYS A 82 -7.85 -12.82 10.41
CA LYS A 82 -8.44 -13.29 9.14
C LYS A 82 -9.56 -12.38 8.62
N ASN A 83 -10.44 -11.93 9.51
CA ASN A 83 -11.60 -11.10 9.20
C ASN A 83 -11.40 -9.59 9.45
N ASP A 84 -10.20 -9.16 9.79
CA ASP A 84 -9.90 -7.74 10.00
C ASP A 84 -9.92 -6.93 8.69
N PRO A 85 -10.21 -5.63 8.77
CA PRO A 85 -10.12 -4.74 7.64
C PRO A 85 -8.68 -4.54 7.15
N TYR A 86 -8.57 -4.07 5.91
CA TYR A 86 -7.32 -3.69 5.29
C TYR A 86 -7.15 -2.18 5.26
N THR A 87 -5.89 -1.76 5.41
CA THR A 87 -5.38 -0.46 4.98
C THR A 87 -4.62 -0.64 3.68
N LEU A 88 -4.93 0.17 2.65
CA LEU A 88 -4.17 0.19 1.41
C LEU A 88 -3.09 1.26 1.48
N VAL A 89 -1.82 0.89 1.28
CA VAL A 89 -0.69 1.83 1.24
C VAL A 89 -0.22 2.01 -0.19
N ILE A 90 -0.49 3.20 -0.73
CA ILE A 90 -0.20 3.59 -2.10
C ILE A 90 1.05 4.47 -2.10
N CYS A 91 2.15 3.98 -2.67
CA CYS A 91 3.34 4.79 -2.94
C CYS A 91 3.41 5.01 -4.45
N VAL A 92 3.20 6.23 -4.92
CA VAL A 92 3.17 6.50 -6.37
C VAL A 92 4.58 6.49 -6.97
N ASN A 93 4.70 6.13 -8.24
CA ASN A 93 5.95 6.29 -8.98
C ASN A 93 6.09 7.73 -9.52
N ARG A 94 7.14 7.98 -10.31
CA ARG A 94 7.38 9.29 -10.95
C ARG A 94 6.23 9.76 -11.87
N ALA A 95 5.43 8.84 -12.39
CA ALA A 95 4.27 9.13 -13.24
C ALA A 95 2.97 9.30 -12.43
N GLY A 96 3.03 9.33 -11.09
CA GLY A 96 1.85 9.43 -10.24
C GLY A 96 0.99 8.17 -10.25
N LYS A 97 1.54 7.02 -10.66
CA LYS A 97 0.82 5.75 -10.77
C LYS A 97 1.25 4.75 -9.71
N ALA A 98 0.36 3.82 -9.37
CA ALA A 98 0.68 2.64 -8.58
C ALA A 98 -0.29 1.49 -8.84
N GLU A 99 0.15 0.25 -8.66
CA GLU A 99 -0.72 -0.92 -8.72
C GLU A 99 -0.41 -1.94 -7.64
N GLY A 100 -1.38 -2.78 -7.33
CA GLY A 100 -1.22 -3.87 -6.39
C GLY A 100 -2.37 -4.85 -6.46
N THR A 101 -2.24 -5.92 -5.69
CA THR A 101 -3.22 -7.00 -5.67
C THR A 101 -3.45 -7.51 -4.26
N LEU A 102 -4.66 -7.99 -3.99
CA LEU A 102 -5.03 -8.69 -2.76
C LEU A 102 -5.66 -10.03 -3.11
N TYR A 103 -5.15 -11.09 -2.50
CA TYR A 103 -5.73 -12.43 -2.53
C TYR A 103 -6.37 -12.74 -1.18
N VAL A 104 -7.59 -13.28 -1.18
CA VAL A 104 -8.33 -13.65 0.05
C VAL A 104 -9.04 -14.99 -0.15
N ASP A 105 -8.76 -15.96 0.70
CA ASP A 105 -9.45 -17.24 0.79
C ASP A 105 -9.71 -17.61 2.27
N ASP A 106 -9.94 -18.90 2.55
CA ASP A 106 -10.18 -19.36 3.91
C ASP A 106 -8.90 -19.63 4.74
N GLU A 107 -7.71 -19.46 4.16
CA GLU A 107 -6.39 -19.67 4.76
C GLU A 107 -6.17 -21.07 5.39
N LYS A 108 -7.01 -22.06 5.07
CA LYS A 108 -7.00 -23.38 5.74
C LYS A 108 -7.20 -24.57 4.82
N SER A 109 -8.16 -24.50 3.91
CA SER A 109 -8.54 -25.63 3.06
C SER A 109 -7.87 -25.58 1.69
N TYR A 110 -8.22 -26.53 0.83
CA TYR A 110 -7.84 -26.53 -0.58
C TYR A 110 -8.97 -26.01 -1.50
N ASP A 111 -10.02 -25.40 -0.96
CA ASP A 111 -11.18 -24.94 -1.75
C ASP A 111 -10.81 -23.87 -2.77
N TYR A 112 -9.68 -23.18 -2.59
CA TYR A 112 -9.11 -22.29 -3.61
C TYR A 112 -8.86 -23.00 -4.95
N ARG A 113 -8.58 -24.32 -4.95
CA ARG A 113 -8.42 -25.14 -6.16
C ARG A 113 -9.73 -25.29 -6.94
N ASN A 114 -10.87 -25.16 -6.25
CA ASN A 114 -12.21 -25.13 -6.82
C ASN A 114 -12.68 -23.68 -7.11
N GLY A 115 -11.78 -22.71 -7.05
CA GLY A 115 -12.08 -21.31 -7.32
C GLY A 115 -12.72 -20.55 -6.15
N VAL A 116 -12.69 -21.08 -4.93
CA VAL A 116 -13.25 -20.41 -3.73
C VAL A 116 -12.21 -19.44 -3.15
N TYR A 117 -12.04 -18.31 -3.83
CA TYR A 117 -11.20 -17.21 -3.39
C TYR A 117 -11.71 -15.89 -3.98
N ASN A 118 -11.12 -14.79 -3.52
CA ASN A 118 -11.23 -13.47 -4.11
C ASN A 118 -9.83 -13.01 -4.53
N TYR A 119 -9.68 -12.55 -5.76
CA TYR A 119 -8.46 -11.89 -6.22
C TYR A 119 -8.81 -10.50 -6.73
N ILE A 120 -8.17 -9.48 -6.19
CA ILE A 120 -8.57 -8.08 -6.36
C ILE A 120 -7.37 -7.30 -6.88
N LYS A 121 -7.57 -6.49 -7.92
CA LYS A 121 -6.59 -5.53 -8.44
C LYS A 121 -6.93 -4.13 -7.93
N PHE A 122 -5.89 -3.44 -7.48
CA PHE A 122 -5.91 -2.01 -7.19
C PHE A 122 -5.08 -1.29 -8.24
N THR A 123 -5.59 -0.17 -8.75
CA THR A 123 -4.85 0.68 -9.68
C THR A 123 -5.07 2.13 -9.28
N PHE A 124 -3.99 2.85 -9.07
CA PHE A 124 -4.00 4.28 -8.83
C PHE A 124 -3.35 4.98 -10.01
N GLU A 125 -4.09 5.83 -10.70
CA GLU A 125 -3.58 6.72 -11.73
C GLU A 125 -4.52 7.91 -11.91
N ASN A 126 -4.01 9.01 -12.43
CA ASN A 126 -4.81 10.22 -12.70
C ASN A 126 -5.64 10.66 -11.48
N ASN A 127 -5.04 10.59 -10.29
CA ASN A 127 -5.67 10.93 -9.01
C ASN A 127 -6.91 10.09 -8.65
N LYS A 128 -7.02 8.87 -9.18
CA LYS A 128 -8.12 7.95 -8.93
C LYS A 128 -7.57 6.58 -8.56
N LEU A 129 -8.09 6.02 -7.46
CA LEU A 129 -7.94 4.62 -7.10
C LEU A 129 -9.13 3.84 -7.66
N ASP A 130 -8.88 2.86 -8.53
CA ASP A 130 -9.86 1.87 -8.97
C ASP A 130 -9.64 0.54 -8.25
N VAL A 131 -10.73 -0.09 -7.83
CA VAL A 131 -10.74 -1.39 -7.15
C VAL A 131 -11.63 -2.35 -7.94
N ASN A 132 -11.01 -3.38 -8.52
CA ASN A 132 -11.69 -4.32 -9.42
C ASN A 132 -11.28 -5.77 -9.12
N PRO A 133 -12.21 -6.74 -9.16
CA PRO A 133 -11.86 -8.14 -9.06
C PRO A 133 -11.13 -8.62 -10.31
N ILE A 134 -10.18 -9.54 -10.13
CA ILE A 134 -9.59 -10.36 -11.17
C ILE A 134 -10.39 -11.67 -11.19
N GLY A 135 -11.41 -11.73 -12.04
CA GLY A 135 -12.32 -12.88 -12.13
C GLY A 135 -13.50 -12.81 -11.17
N LYS A 136 -14.00 -13.98 -10.73
CA LYS A 136 -15.18 -14.08 -9.85
C LYS A 136 -14.79 -13.95 -8.38
N LEU A 137 -15.69 -13.41 -7.57
CA LEU A 137 -15.55 -13.28 -6.12
C LEU A 137 -16.37 -14.36 -5.42
N ASN A 138 -15.74 -15.51 -5.16
CA ASN A 138 -16.45 -16.71 -4.69
C ASN A 138 -16.30 -16.96 -3.18
N TYR A 139 -15.39 -16.25 -2.50
CA TYR A 139 -15.18 -16.43 -1.06
C TYR A 139 -15.88 -15.34 -0.26
N LYS A 140 -16.78 -15.68 0.67
CA LYS A 140 -17.47 -14.69 1.52
C LYS A 140 -16.56 -14.24 2.66
N THR A 141 -16.39 -12.92 2.81
CA THR A 141 -15.55 -12.35 3.87
C THR A 141 -16.18 -11.05 4.41
N PRO A 142 -16.10 -10.79 5.73
CA PRO A 142 -16.49 -9.51 6.30
C PRO A 142 -15.42 -8.41 6.13
N ALA A 143 -14.27 -8.73 5.54
CA ALA A 143 -13.17 -7.78 5.40
C ALA A 143 -13.56 -6.59 4.49
N TRP A 144 -13.09 -5.41 4.88
CA TRP A 144 -13.40 -4.14 4.22
C TRP A 144 -12.18 -3.22 4.22
N ILE A 145 -12.20 -2.15 3.43
CA ILE A 145 -11.14 -1.15 3.40
C ILE A 145 -11.42 -0.05 4.43
N GLU A 146 -10.62 0.00 5.49
CA GLU A 146 -10.77 0.99 6.57
C GLU A 146 -9.99 2.28 6.33
N ARG A 147 -8.93 2.23 5.53
CA ARG A 147 -8.10 3.39 5.22
C ARG A 147 -7.34 3.20 3.92
N VAL A 148 -7.11 4.32 3.23
CA VAL A 148 -6.16 4.41 2.12
C VAL A 148 -5.11 5.45 2.49
N VAL A 149 -3.84 5.07 2.51
CA VAL A 149 -2.70 5.96 2.71
C VAL A 149 -2.05 6.20 1.35
N ILE A 150 -1.77 7.46 1.00
CA ILE A 150 -1.16 7.82 -0.28
C ILE A 150 0.06 8.70 -0.05
N ALA A 151 1.22 8.21 -0.45
CA ALA A 151 2.50 8.90 -0.36
C ALA A 151 2.96 9.38 -1.74
N GLY A 152 3.64 10.53 -1.77
CA GLY A 152 4.30 11.04 -2.97
C GLY A 152 3.42 11.84 -3.94
N LEU A 153 2.26 12.31 -3.49
CA LEU A 153 1.45 13.27 -4.26
C LEU A 153 2.17 14.62 -4.36
N GLU A 154 2.06 15.28 -5.51
CA GLU A 154 2.70 16.60 -5.74
C GLU A 154 2.01 17.72 -4.95
N ARG A 155 0.71 17.57 -4.70
CA ARG A 155 -0.11 18.51 -3.92
C ARG A 155 -0.99 17.72 -2.95
N VAL A 156 -1.40 18.37 -1.87
CA VAL A 156 -2.33 17.78 -0.92
C VAL A 156 -3.76 18.02 -1.43
N PRO A 157 -4.55 16.98 -1.73
CA PRO A 157 -5.97 17.13 -2.05
C PRO A 157 -6.77 17.60 -0.82
N LYS A 158 -7.87 18.33 -1.05
CA LYS A 158 -8.78 18.83 -0.01
C LYS A 158 -9.72 17.76 0.52
N SER A 159 -10.17 16.85 -0.36
CA SER A 159 -11.06 15.74 -0.02
C SER A 159 -10.92 14.62 -1.04
N ALA A 160 -11.65 13.52 -0.85
CA ALA A 160 -11.83 12.50 -1.88
C ALA A 160 -13.31 12.17 -2.07
N THR A 161 -13.64 11.55 -3.19
CA THR A 161 -15.00 11.09 -3.51
C THR A 161 -14.96 9.59 -3.77
N LEU A 162 -15.66 8.83 -2.94
CA LEU A 162 -15.97 7.42 -3.15
C LEU A 162 -17.14 7.29 -4.12
N ILE A 163 -17.03 6.39 -5.10
CA ILE A 163 -18.08 6.09 -6.06
C ILE A 163 -18.31 4.58 -6.07
N ILE A 164 -19.52 4.15 -5.69
CA ILE A 164 -19.99 2.76 -5.72
C ILE A 164 -21.30 2.74 -6.50
N ASP A 165 -21.38 1.95 -7.58
CA ASP A 165 -22.59 1.80 -8.39
C ASP A 165 -23.23 3.14 -8.82
N GLY A 166 -22.39 4.14 -9.12
CA GLY A 166 -22.80 5.49 -9.52
C GLY A 166 -23.17 6.43 -8.35
N ILE A 167 -23.29 5.91 -7.13
CA ILE A 167 -23.56 6.70 -5.92
C ILE A 167 -22.25 7.27 -5.41
N SER A 168 -22.22 8.58 -5.18
CA SER A 168 -21.04 9.31 -4.70
C SER A 168 -21.15 9.68 -3.22
N GLN A 169 -20.05 9.50 -2.49
CA GLN A 169 -19.91 9.93 -1.09
C GLN A 169 -18.57 10.66 -0.91
N GLN A 170 -18.59 11.82 -0.28
CA GLN A 170 -17.35 12.53 0.07
C GLN A 170 -16.63 11.83 1.24
N LEU A 171 -15.30 11.80 1.18
CA LEU A 171 -14.42 11.28 2.21
C LEU A 171 -13.45 12.35 2.70
N ASP A 172 -13.16 12.32 3.99
CA ASP A 172 -12.17 13.18 4.62
C ASP A 172 -10.74 12.72 4.31
N ILE A 173 -9.84 13.69 4.19
CA ILE A 173 -8.40 13.48 4.07
C ILE A 173 -7.72 14.05 5.30
N LEU A 174 -6.85 13.25 5.91
CA LEU A 174 -6.06 13.61 7.08
C LEU A 174 -4.56 13.54 6.78
N PRO A 175 -3.73 14.37 7.44
CA PRO A 175 -2.28 14.20 7.42
C PRO A 175 -1.85 12.83 7.99
N HIS A 176 -0.81 12.23 7.43
CA HIS A 176 -0.27 10.94 7.88
C HIS A 176 1.23 10.83 7.60
N GLY A 177 2.07 11.37 8.49
CA GLY A 177 3.51 11.51 8.22
C GLY A 177 3.76 12.42 7.01
N GLU A 178 4.64 12.01 6.10
CA GLU A 178 4.82 12.69 4.79
C GLU A 178 3.78 12.25 3.74
N ALA A 179 2.76 11.48 4.13
CA ALA A 179 1.66 11.03 3.29
C ALA A 179 0.32 11.64 3.74
N ILE A 180 -0.74 11.31 3.00
CA ILE A 180 -2.13 11.58 3.41
C ILE A 180 -2.86 10.28 3.69
N ALA A 181 -3.92 10.35 4.49
CA ALA A 181 -4.82 9.24 4.77
C ALA A 181 -6.27 9.62 4.42
N ILE A 182 -6.89 8.85 3.53
CA ILE A 182 -8.33 8.88 3.30
C ILE A 182 -8.98 8.07 4.42
N ARG A 183 -9.80 8.74 5.24
CA ARG A 183 -10.37 8.15 6.44
C ARG A 183 -11.64 7.37 6.11
N LYS A 184 -11.70 6.11 6.57
CA LYS A 184 -12.90 5.27 6.62
C LYS A 184 -13.66 5.18 5.27
N PRO A 185 -13.05 4.68 4.18
CA PRO A 185 -13.81 4.36 2.97
C PRO A 185 -15.00 3.44 3.25
N GLY A 186 -14.86 2.45 4.14
CA GLY A 186 -16.01 1.69 4.63
C GLY A 186 -16.51 0.61 3.67
N VAL A 187 -15.77 0.33 2.61
CA VAL A 187 -16.24 -0.49 1.48
C VAL A 187 -15.76 -1.92 1.61
N SER A 188 -16.64 -2.88 1.34
CA SER A 188 -16.25 -4.31 1.30
C SER A 188 -15.16 -4.52 0.26
N VAL A 189 -14.20 -5.41 0.55
CA VAL A 189 -13.20 -5.83 -0.45
C VAL A 189 -13.83 -6.57 -1.64
N GLN A 190 -15.11 -6.92 -1.54
CA GLN A 190 -15.87 -7.63 -2.56
C GLN A 190 -16.69 -6.71 -3.49
N GLN A 191 -16.60 -5.40 -3.32
CA GLN A 191 -17.32 -4.43 -4.16
C GLN A 191 -16.38 -3.82 -5.20
N ILE A 192 -16.95 -3.47 -6.36
CA ILE A 192 -16.29 -2.66 -7.38
C ILE A 192 -16.55 -1.20 -7.04
N TYR A 193 -15.49 -0.41 -6.93
CA TYR A 193 -15.62 1.00 -6.62
C TYR A 193 -14.38 1.78 -7.06
N ASN A 194 -14.49 3.11 -7.05
CA ASN A 194 -13.33 3.98 -7.18
C ASN A 194 -13.35 5.11 -6.15
N ILE A 195 -12.16 5.65 -5.85
CA ILE A 195 -11.97 6.83 -5.02
C ILE A 195 -11.19 7.87 -5.83
N ARG A 196 -11.77 9.04 -6.06
CA ARG A 196 -11.15 10.16 -6.78
C ARG A 196 -10.71 11.25 -5.81
N LEU A 197 -9.49 11.74 -5.94
CA LEU A 197 -8.99 12.87 -5.14
C LEU A 197 -9.50 14.20 -5.70
N ASN A 198 -9.87 15.12 -4.81
CA ASN A 198 -10.34 16.46 -5.11
C ASN A 198 -9.31 17.48 -4.62
N TYR A 199 -8.71 18.26 -5.52
CA TYR A 199 -7.69 19.28 -5.22
C TYR A 199 -8.28 20.69 -5.06
#